data_AF-A0A7K4F2J3-F1
#
_entry.id   AF-A0A7K4F2J3-F1
#
_cell.length_a   1.000
_cell.length_b   1.000
_cell.length_c   1.000
_cell.angle_alpha   90.00
_cell.angle_beta   90.00
_cell.angle_gamma   90.00
#
_symmetry.space_group_name_H-M   'P 1'
#
loop_
_entity.id
_entity.type
_entity.pdbx_description
1 polymer ?
#
loop_
_entity_poly.entity_id
_entity_poly.type
_entity_poly.pdbx_seq_one_letter_code
_entity_poly.pdbx_strand_id
1 'polypeptide(L)' 'MDVKDEDKSEESKKNHISYYKSLTKVISEIQEEKKQEGEPAIISHLDNRIEAMEKDKKRIRDMFPDITEEEWDAYTN' A
#
# COMPACT_ATOMS: atom_id res chain seq x y z
N MET A 1 13.24 -3.40 -23.74
CA MET A 1 12.46 -3.34 -22.50
C MET A 1 12.08 -4.77 -22.19
N ASP A 2 12.71 -5.39 -21.21
CA ASP A 2 12.16 -6.63 -20.62
C ASP A 2 10.83 -6.23 -20.00
N VAL A 3 9.74 -6.52 -20.71
CA VAL A 3 8.41 -6.55 -20.10
C VAL A 3 8.48 -7.78 -19.19
N LYS A 4 8.82 -7.55 -17.91
CA LYS A 4 8.59 -8.58 -16.90
C LYS A 4 7.10 -8.78 -16.89
N ASP A 5 6.63 -9.91 -17.43
CA ASP A 5 5.26 -10.35 -17.26
C ASP A 5 5.01 -10.37 -15.75
N GLU A 6 4.20 -9.41 -15.29
CA GLU A 6 3.78 -9.38 -13.90
C GLU A 6 2.98 -10.66 -13.66
N ASP A 7 3.47 -11.49 -12.74
CA ASP A 7 2.81 -12.75 -12.40
C ASP A 7 1.42 -12.42 -11.83
N LYS A 8 0.37 -12.76 -12.57
CA LYS A 8 -1.04 -12.57 -12.18
C LYS A 8 -1.68 -13.87 -11.68
N SER A 9 -0.89 -14.87 -11.31
CA SER A 9 -1.40 -16.10 -10.71
C SER A 9 -2.20 -15.82 -9.43
N GLU A 10 -3.08 -16.75 -9.05
CA GLU A 10 -3.85 -16.68 -7.81
C GLU A 10 -2.97 -16.59 -6.55
N GLU A 11 -1.78 -17.17 -6.58
CA GLU A 11 -0.80 -17.08 -5.49
C GLU A 11 -0.17 -15.68 -5.41
N SER A 12 0.25 -15.13 -6.55
CA SER A 12 0.72 -13.75 -6.64
C SER A 12 -0.35 -12.76 -6.17
N LYS A 13 -1.61 -12.92 -6.61
CA LYS A 13 -2.75 -12.13 -6.16
C LYS A 13 -2.89 -12.12 -4.64
N LYS A 14 -2.83 -13.28 -3.98
CA LYS A 14 -2.87 -13.37 -2.50
C LYS A 14 -1.72 -12.63 -1.83
N ASN A 15 -0.51 -12.76 -2.36
CA ASN A 15 0.68 -12.08 -1.82
C ASN A 15 0.56 -10.55 -1.95
N HIS A 16 0.12 -10.07 -3.12
CA HIS A 16 -0.11 -8.64 -3.35
C HIS A 16 -1.22 -8.07 -2.46
N ILE A 17 -2.32 -8.82 -2.26
CA ILE A 17 -3.38 -8.45 -1.32
C ILE A 17 -2.83 -8.36 0.12
N SER A 18 -2.06 -9.36 0.57
CA SER A 18 -1.45 -9.36 1.89
C SER A 18 -0.50 -8.16 2.08
N TYR A 19 0.28 -7.85 1.05
CA TYR A 19 1.17 -6.70 1.06
C TYR A 19 0.42 -5.36 1.09
N TYR A 20 -0.64 -5.22 0.29
CA TYR A 20 -1.52 -4.04 0.29
C TYR A 20 -2.12 -3.74 1.68
N LYS A 21 -2.54 -4.77 2.42
CA LYS A 21 -3.00 -4.60 3.80
C LYS A 21 -1.88 -4.15 4.73
N SER A 22 -0.71 -4.77 4.58
CA SER A 22 0.46 -4.42 5.39
C SER A 22 0.85 -2.96 5.17
N LEU A 23 0.81 -2.47 3.92
CA LEU A 23 0.98 -1.06 3.60
C LEU A 23 -0.06 -0.17 4.29
N THR A 24 -1.33 -0.55 4.29
CA THR A 24 -2.39 0.21 4.97
C THR A 24 -2.14 0.32 6.47
N LYS A 25 -1.73 -0.77 7.12
CA LYS A 25 -1.37 -0.76 8.54
C LYS A 25 -0.19 0.15 8.83
N VAL A 26 0.89 0.02 8.05
CA VAL A 26 2.11 0.83 8.22
C VAL A 26 1.84 2.31 7.95
N ILE A 27 1.01 2.66 6.97
CA ILE A 27 0.59 4.05 6.72
C ILE A 27 -0.12 4.61 7.94
N SER A 28 -1.05 3.87 8.54
CA SER A 28 -1.76 4.30 9.76
C SER A 28 -0.80 4.51 10.93
N GLU A 29 0.15 3.59 11.15
CA GLU A 29 1.18 3.71 12.19
C GLU A 29 2.06 4.96 11.97
N ILE A 30 2.49 5.22 10.73
CA ILE A 30 3.26 6.42 10.37
C ILE A 30 2.44 7.70 10.57
N GLN A 31 1.14 7.66 10.28
CA GLN A 31 0.25 8.81 10.53
C GLN A 31 0.09 9.10 12.02
N GLU A 32 0.08 8.07 12.88
CA GLU A 32 0.07 8.24 14.33
C GLU A 32 1.41 8.78 14.85
N GLU A 33 2.54 8.24 14.36
CA GLU A 33 3.88 8.75 14.64
C GLU A 33 3.97 10.25 14.27
N LYS A 34 3.58 10.61 13.05
CA LYS A 34 3.57 11.99 12.56
C LYS A 34 2.75 12.95 13.46
N LYS A 35 1.68 12.50 14.12
CA LYS A 35 0.88 13.34 15.04
C LYS A 35 1.63 13.67 16.33
N GLN A 36 2.60 12.84 16.72
CA GLN A 36 3.42 13.03 17.92
C GLN A 36 4.70 13.82 17.63
N GLU A 37 5.09 13.92 16.35
CA GLU A 37 6.27 14.65 15.91
C GLU A 37 6.05 16.16 15.82
N GLY A 38 6.99 16.94 16.34
CA GLY A 38 7.00 18.40 16.26
C GLY A 38 7.99 18.97 15.24
N GLU A 39 8.91 18.16 14.74
CA GLU A 39 9.97 18.61 13.82
C GLU A 39 9.48 18.61 12.36
N PRO A 40 9.49 19.76 11.66
CA PRO A 40 9.00 19.85 10.29
C PRO A 40 9.74 18.94 9.29
N ALA A 41 11.04 18.73 9.50
CA ALA A 41 11.85 17.86 8.65
C ALA A 41 11.44 16.38 8.79
N ILE A 42 11.15 15.94 10.01
CA ILE A 42 10.67 14.57 10.29
C ILE A 42 9.26 14.40 9.71
N ILE A 43 8.37 15.36 9.94
CA ILE A 43 7.01 15.35 9.37
C ILE A 43 7.05 15.23 7.84
N SER A 44 7.89 16.02 7.17
CA SER A 44 8.06 15.96 5.71
C SER A 44 8.61 14.60 5.25
N HIS A 45 9.54 13.99 5.99
CA HIS A 45 10.04 12.65 5.70
C HIS A 45 8.94 11.59 5.83
N LEU A 46 8.13 11.65 6.89
CA LEU A 46 7.00 10.74 7.11
C LEU A 46 5.92 10.91 6.01
N ASP A 47 5.65 12.13 5.56
CA ASP A 47 4.74 12.39 4.44
C ASP A 47 5.25 11.78 3.14
N ASN A 48 6.53 11.92 2.82
CA ASN A 48 7.12 11.30 1.64
C ASN A 48 7.03 9.77 1.69
N ARG A 49 7.18 9.16 2.87
CA ARG A 49 7.01 7.71 3.07
C ARG A 49 5.57 7.29 2.81
N ILE A 50 4.59 8.02 3.36
CA ILE A 50 3.16 7.77 3.12
C ILE A 50 2.85 7.88 1.63
N GLU A 51 3.31 8.95 0.95
CA GLU A 51 3.04 9.16 -0.48
C GLU A 51 3.61 8.03 -1.35
N ALA A 52 4.81 7.56 -1.05
CA ALA A 52 5.44 6.44 -1.76
C ALA A 52 4.63 5.13 -1.57
N MET A 53 4.16 4.86 -0.35
CA MET A 53 3.35 3.67 -0.05
C MET A 53 1.96 3.75 -0.69
N GLU A 54 1.32 4.91 -0.72
CA GLU A 54 0.04 5.11 -1.41
C GLU A 54 0.16 4.93 -2.93
N LYS A 55 1.26 5.40 -3.54
CA LYS A 55 1.56 5.12 -4.95
C LYS A 55 1.71 3.62 -5.20
N ASP A 56 2.31 2.90 -4.26
CA ASP A 56 2.47 1.45 -4.38
C ASP A 56 1.13 0.70 -4.23
N LYS A 57 0.31 1.09 -3.25
CA LYS A 57 -1.07 0.60 -3.10
C LYS A 57 -1.88 0.79 -4.37
N LYS A 58 -1.78 1.98 -4.99
CA LYS A 58 -2.45 2.27 -6.26
C LYS A 58 -1.98 1.34 -7.38
N ARG A 59 -0.65 1.16 -7.53
CA ARG A 59 -0.08 0.23 -8.51
C ARG A 59 -0.59 -1.18 -8.32
N ILE A 60 -0.61 -1.70 -7.09
CA ILE A 60 -1.14 -3.04 -6.78
C ILE A 60 -2.61 -3.15 -7.18
N ARG A 61 -3.42 -2.13 -6.90
CA ARG A 61 -4.82 -2.10 -7.31
C ARG A 61 -4.99 -2.09 -8.84
N ASP A 62 -4.15 -1.32 -9.54
CA ASP A 62 -4.14 -1.26 -11.01
C ASP A 62 -3.71 -2.59 -11.65
N MET A 63 -2.92 -3.43 -10.95
CA MET A 63 -2.54 -4.77 -11.43
C MET A 63 -3.71 -5.77 -11.41
N PHE A 64 -4.68 -5.59 -10.50
CA PHE A 64 -5.82 -6.48 -10.30
C PHE A 64 -7.15 -5.72 -10.38
N PRO A 65 -7.52 -5.18 -11.56
CA PRO A 65 -8.72 -4.36 -11.74
C PRO A 65 -10.03 -5.15 -11.52
N ASP A 66 -9.97 -6.48 -11.55
CA ASP A 66 -11.10 -7.37 -11.35
C ASP A 66 -11.48 -7.55 -9.86
N ILE A 67 -10.64 -7.09 -8.93
CA ILE A 67 -10.92 -7.13 -7.48
C ILE A 67 -11.73 -5.90 -7.09
N THR A 68 -12.90 -6.10 -6.47
CA THR A 68 -13.75 -4.97 -6.04
C THR A 68 -13.15 -4.23 -4.84
N GLU A 69 -13.54 -2.98 -4.61
CA GLU A 69 -13.15 -2.25 -3.39
C GLU A 69 -13.55 -3.01 -2.14
N GLU A 70 -14.73 -3.63 -2.16
CA GLU A 70 -15.21 -4.47 -1.07
C GLU A 70 -14.33 -5.69 -0.85
N GLU A 71 -13.73 -6.29 -1.88
CA GLU A 71 -12.75 -7.36 -1.67
C GLU A 71 -11.45 -6.82 -1.08
N TRP A 72 -10.96 -5.66 -1.54
CA TRP A 72 -9.80 -5.00 -0.94
C TRP A 72 -10.01 -4.66 0.54
N ASP A 73 -11.23 -4.24 0.90
CA ASP A 73 -11.61 -3.80 2.24
C ASP A 73 -12.12 -4.96 3.12
N ALA A 74 -12.89 -5.92 2.61
CA ALA A 74 -13.49 -7.03 3.39
C ALA A 74 -12.47 -8.04 3.90
N TYR A 75 -11.27 -8.04 3.32
CA TYR A 75 -10.16 -8.80 3.86
C TYR A 75 -9.53 -8.19 5.14
N THR A 76 -10.15 -7.19 5.77
CA THR A 76 -9.76 -6.62 7.08
C THR A 76 -10.35 -7.33 8.31
N ASN A 77 -10.78 -8.60 8.20
CA ASN A 77 -11.29 -9.37 9.34
C ASN A 77 -10.19 -10.20 10.02
#